data_AF-A0A285HQD4-F1
#
_entry.id   AF-A0A285HQD4-F1
#
_cell.length_a   1.000
_cell.length_b   1.000
_cell.length_c   1.000
_cell.angle_alpha   90.00
_cell.angle_beta   90.00
_cell.angle_gamma   90.00
#
_symmetry.space_group_name_H-M   'P 1'
#
loop_
_entity.id
_entity.type
_entity.pdbx_description
1 polymer ?
#
loop_
_entity_poly.entity_id
_entity_poly.type
_entity_poly.pdbx_seq_one_letter_code
_entity_poly.pdbx_strand_id
1 'polypeptide(L)'
;MKISTINSQVNYHQRNSVSHNDKKFNIKDSIKSSRIEDNRVANPAIWDELSKEYDISNMSFNDLETVCNKLYEAKQISLCELGDLTIVPKLIARAQAEQGYNVNPLLTSNNATINWEEERINWLKEFEAQAEQQKKFGNMSGYSINKKLVNILGKLL
;
A
#
# COMPACT_ATOMS: atom_id res chain seq x y z
N MET A 1 -19.09 6.07 -53.70
CA MET A 1 -18.70 5.69 -52.32
C MET A 1 -17.41 6.42 -51.97
N LYS A 2 -17.44 7.33 -50.99
CA LYS A 2 -16.25 8.06 -50.52
C LYS A 2 -15.78 7.40 -49.22
N ILE A 3 -14.54 6.94 -49.20
CA ILE A 3 -13.91 6.34 -48.02
C ILE A 3 -13.21 7.47 -47.27
N SER A 4 -13.75 7.86 -46.12
CA SER A 4 -13.12 8.83 -45.23
C SER A 4 -12.01 8.15 -44.43
N THR A 5 -10.77 8.56 -44.69
CA THR A 5 -9.58 8.25 -43.88
C THR A 5 -9.75 8.78 -42.45
N ILE A 6 -9.64 7.90 -41.47
CA ILE A 6 -9.68 8.23 -40.03
C ILE A 6 -8.26 8.60 -39.62
N ASN A 7 -8.01 9.88 -39.34
CA ASN A 7 -6.77 10.34 -38.74
C ASN A 7 -6.75 9.95 -37.25
N SER A 8 -5.94 8.96 -36.90
CA SER A 8 -5.70 8.49 -35.54
C SER A 8 -4.61 9.32 -34.87
N GLN A 9 -4.97 10.44 -34.21
CA GLN A 9 -4.15 11.03 -33.14
C GLN A 9 -5.07 11.68 -32.10
N VAL A 10 -5.50 10.90 -31.10
CA VAL A 10 -6.11 11.44 -29.88
C VAL A 10 -4.98 11.98 -29.01
N ASN A 11 -4.78 13.29 -29.06
CA ASN A 11 -3.81 14.01 -28.23
C ASN A 11 -4.50 14.39 -26.90
N TYR A 12 -4.13 13.76 -25.79
CA TYR A 12 -4.72 13.98 -24.46
C TYR A 12 -4.21 15.25 -23.76
N HIS A 13 -4.06 16.36 -24.48
CA HIS A 13 -3.74 17.65 -23.88
C HIS A 13 -4.92 18.61 -24.04
N GLN A 14 -5.88 18.50 -23.14
CA GLN A 14 -6.82 19.58 -22.86
C GLN A 14 -6.02 20.79 -22.36
N ARG A 15 -5.78 21.77 -23.25
CA ARG A 15 -5.38 23.12 -22.86
C ARG A 15 -6.61 23.85 -22.31
N ASN A 16 -6.77 23.85 -20.99
CA ASN A 16 -7.52 24.91 -20.34
C ASN A 16 -6.60 26.14 -20.24
N SER A 17 -7.02 27.24 -20.87
CA SER A 17 -6.31 28.52 -20.84
C SER A 17 -6.32 29.09 -19.42
N VAL A 18 -5.22 28.90 -18.69
CA VAL A 18 -5.00 29.54 -17.38
C VAL A 18 -4.43 30.95 -17.63
N SER A 19 -5.19 31.94 -17.17
CA SER A 19 -4.78 33.34 -17.02
C SER A 19 -3.38 33.43 -16.41
N HIS A 20 -2.45 34.10 -17.11
CA HIS A 20 -1.11 34.41 -16.59
C HIS A 20 -1.23 35.45 -15.46
N ASN A 21 -1.35 34.96 -14.24
CA ASN A 21 -0.90 35.71 -13.06
C ASN A 21 0.51 35.22 -12.75
N ASP A 22 1.52 36.00 -13.16
CA ASP A 22 2.95 35.75 -12.93
C ASP A 22 3.34 35.92 -11.45
N LYS A 23 2.76 35.10 -10.57
CA LYS A 23 3.40 34.78 -9.30
C LYS A 23 4.28 33.58 -9.56
N LYS A 24 5.59 33.80 -9.69
CA LYS A 24 6.62 32.75 -9.66
C LYS A 24 6.38 31.87 -8.44
N PHE A 25 5.70 30.74 -8.64
CA PHE A 25 5.46 29.76 -7.61
C PHE A 25 6.79 29.04 -7.34
N ASN A 26 7.52 29.52 -6.36
CA ASN A 26 8.84 29.04 -6.05
C ASN A 26 8.70 27.75 -5.24
N ILE A 27 8.77 26.60 -5.91
CA ILE A 27 8.59 25.25 -5.31
C ILE A 27 9.48 25.04 -4.07
N LYS A 28 10.64 25.72 -3.99
CA LYS A 28 11.54 25.67 -2.84
C LYS A 28 10.94 26.28 -1.57
N ASP A 29 10.08 27.29 -1.70
CA ASP A 29 9.50 28.00 -0.56
C ASP A 29 8.31 27.22 0.03
N SER A 30 7.57 26.47 -0.79
CA SER A 30 6.51 25.56 -0.31
C SER A 30 7.05 24.31 0.39
N ILE A 31 8.21 23.79 -0.05
CA ILE A 31 8.85 22.63 0.59
C ILE A 31 9.40 22.96 1.99
N LYS A 32 9.83 24.21 2.22
CA LYS A 32 10.29 24.64 3.55
C LYS A 32 9.14 24.82 4.56
N SER A 33 7.95 25.20 4.10
CA SER A 33 6.80 25.45 4.97
C SER A 33 5.97 24.18 5.30
N SER A 34 6.17 23.07 4.59
CA SER A 34 5.38 21.84 4.75
C SER A 34 6.05 20.72 5.55
N ARG A 35 7.31 20.90 5.97
CA ARG A 35 8.00 19.95 6.85
C ARG A 35 7.48 20.11 8.28
N ILE A 36 6.37 19.44 8.58
CA ILE A 36 6.00 19.17 9.97
C ILE A 36 7.07 18.22 10.50
N GLU A 37 7.90 18.71 11.42
CA GLU A 37 8.86 17.86 12.12
C GLU A 37 8.08 16.89 13.00
N ASP A 38 8.23 15.60 12.73
CA ASP A 38 7.66 14.56 13.57
C ASP A 38 8.49 14.48 14.85
N ASN A 39 7.92 14.96 15.96
CA ASN A 39 8.57 15.02 17.27
C ASN A 39 8.47 13.72 18.08
N ARG A 40 7.84 12.65 17.56
CA ARG A 40 7.78 11.37 18.27
C ARG A 40 9.19 10.77 18.41
N VAL A 41 9.43 10.01 19.47
CA VAL A 41 10.70 9.33 19.72
C VAL A 41 10.57 7.86 19.32
N ALA A 42 11.59 7.32 18.66
CA ALA A 42 11.60 5.91 18.30
C ALA A 42 11.62 5.04 19.56
N ASN A 43 10.67 4.11 19.67
CA ASN A 43 10.59 3.13 20.74
C ASN A 43 10.77 1.71 20.18
N PRO A 44 11.99 1.13 20.24
CA PRO A 44 12.23 -0.23 19.75
C PRO A 44 11.56 -1.33 20.58
N ALA A 45 11.23 -1.08 21.85
CA ALA A 45 10.63 -2.09 22.74
C ALA A 45 9.25 -2.56 22.27
N ILE A 46 8.59 -1.77 21.40
CA ILE A 46 7.30 -2.12 20.82
C ILE A 46 7.32 -3.45 20.04
N TRP A 47 8.47 -3.84 19.47
CA TRP A 47 8.59 -5.13 18.76
C TRP A 47 8.40 -6.31 19.72
N ASP A 48 8.98 -6.24 20.92
CA ASP A 48 8.86 -7.28 21.95
C ASP A 48 7.48 -7.30 22.59
N GLU A 49 6.81 -6.14 22.69
CA GLU A 49 5.44 -6.04 23.20
C GLU A 49 4.46 -6.68 22.19
N LEU A 50 4.57 -6.32 20.92
CA LEU A 50 3.67 -6.80 19.87
C LEU A 50 3.86 -8.29 19.55
N SER A 51 5.09 -8.80 19.54
CA SER A 51 5.35 -10.24 19.32
C SER A 51 4.79 -11.15 20.41
N LYS A 52 4.56 -10.62 21.62
CA LYS A 52 3.91 -11.35 22.71
C LYS A 52 2.38 -11.29 22.62
N GLU A 53 1.83 -10.22 22.06
CA GLU A 53 0.38 -9.98 21.97
C GLU A 53 -0.24 -10.58 20.71
N TYR A 54 0.51 -10.60 19.59
CA TYR A 54 0.02 -11.00 18.28
C TYR A 54 0.88 -12.09 17.64
N ASP A 55 0.22 -13.05 16.99
CA ASP A 55 0.86 -14.07 16.17
C ASP A 55 0.75 -13.70 14.68
N ILE A 56 1.84 -13.19 14.12
CA ILE A 56 1.89 -12.76 12.70
C ILE A 56 1.64 -13.92 11.71
N SER A 57 1.80 -15.16 12.16
CA SER A 57 1.56 -16.35 11.37
C SER A 57 0.10 -16.79 11.37
N ASN A 58 -0.73 -16.18 12.23
CA ASN A 58 -2.14 -16.49 12.38
C ASN A 58 -2.90 -15.31 13.01
N MET A 59 -3.21 -14.27 12.23
CA MET A 59 -3.98 -13.11 12.72
C MET A 59 -4.86 -12.49 11.64
N SER A 60 -5.91 -11.79 12.07
CA SER A 60 -6.83 -11.10 11.16
C SER A 60 -6.17 -9.87 10.53
N PHE A 61 -6.82 -9.29 9.53
CA PHE A 61 -6.37 -8.03 8.96
C PHE A 61 -6.57 -6.86 9.95
N ASN A 62 -7.64 -6.87 10.75
CA ASN A 62 -7.84 -5.87 11.82
C ASN A 62 -6.72 -5.91 12.88
N ASP A 63 -6.26 -7.10 13.22
CA ASP A 63 -5.09 -7.29 14.09
C ASP A 63 -3.83 -6.71 13.41
N LEU A 64 -3.64 -6.94 12.10
CA LEU A 64 -2.53 -6.37 11.32
C LEU A 64 -2.54 -4.86 11.32
N GLU A 65 -3.69 -4.23 11.08
CA GLU A 65 -3.81 -2.77 11.12
C GLU A 65 -3.43 -2.24 12.49
N THR A 66 -3.88 -2.89 13.56
CA THR A 66 -3.54 -2.48 14.93
C THR A 66 -2.04 -2.56 15.18
N VAL A 67 -1.39 -3.67 14.81
CA VAL A 67 0.07 -3.85 14.89
C VAL A 67 0.80 -2.77 14.10
N CYS A 68 0.41 -2.53 12.84
CA CYS A 68 1.06 -1.55 11.97
C CYS A 68 0.91 -0.11 12.50
N ASN A 69 -0.26 0.24 13.03
CA ASN A 69 -0.48 1.55 13.66
C ASN A 69 0.41 1.73 14.89
N LYS A 70 0.48 0.74 15.79
CA LYS A 70 1.37 0.79 16.97
C LYS A 70 2.85 0.92 16.55
N LEU A 71 3.29 0.20 15.51
CA LEU A 71 4.64 0.32 14.95
C LEU A 71 4.91 1.71 14.35
N TYR A 72 3.93 2.31 13.67
CA TYR A 72 4.04 3.64 13.11
C TYR A 72 4.10 4.72 14.19
N GLU A 73 3.27 4.61 15.23
CA GLU A 73 3.28 5.49 16.39
C GLU A 73 4.61 5.46 17.14
N ALA A 74 5.21 4.28 17.25
CA ALA A 74 6.53 4.06 17.84
C ALA A 74 7.71 4.39 16.90
N LYS A 75 7.45 4.99 15.73
CA LYS A 75 8.45 5.31 14.68
C LYS A 75 9.31 4.11 14.24
N GLN A 76 8.77 2.89 14.33
CA GLN A 76 9.46 1.70 13.84
C GLN A 76 9.22 1.45 12.35
N ILE A 77 8.13 1.99 11.82
CA ILE A 77 7.84 2.03 10.39
C ILE A 77 7.44 3.45 9.97
N SER A 78 7.66 3.75 8.70
CA SER A 78 7.26 4.98 8.02
C SER A 78 5.78 4.95 7.61
N LEU A 79 5.24 6.13 7.31
CA LEU A 79 3.87 6.25 6.78
C LEU A 79 3.69 5.49 5.45
N CYS A 80 4.73 5.41 4.63
CA CYS A 80 4.71 4.66 3.38
C CYS A 80 4.55 3.15 3.65
N GLU A 81 5.34 2.61 4.58
CA GLU A 81 5.26 1.19 4.97
C GLU A 81 3.92 0.87 5.62
N LEU A 82 3.37 1.77 6.44
CA LEU A 82 2.01 1.63 6.98
C LEU A 82 0.98 1.52 5.84
N GLY A 83 1.06 2.42 4.86
CA GLY A 83 0.15 2.41 3.71
C GLY A 83 0.26 1.15 2.86
N ASP A 84 1.48 0.66 2.62
CA ASP A 84 1.71 -0.58 1.89
C ASP A 84 1.13 -1.81 2.63
N LEU A 85 1.19 -1.81 3.97
CA LEU A 85 0.68 -2.91 4.80
C LEU A 85 -0.84 -2.89 4.97
N THR A 86 -1.48 -1.71 5.07
CA THR A 86 -2.90 -1.62 5.49
C THR A 86 -3.82 -1.02 4.43
N ILE A 87 -3.36 -0.07 3.62
CA ILE A 87 -4.22 0.65 2.67
C ILE A 87 -4.32 -0.11 1.35
N VAL A 88 -3.20 -0.63 0.85
CA VAL A 88 -3.15 -1.33 -0.44
C VAL A 88 -4.10 -2.54 -0.51
N PRO A 89 -4.16 -3.44 0.50
CA PRO A 89 -5.11 -4.55 0.50
C PRO A 89 -6.58 -4.09 0.39
N LYS A 90 -6.97 -3.05 1.13
CA LYS A 90 -8.32 -2.46 1.06
C LYS A 90 -8.62 -1.88 -0.31
N LEU A 91 -7.65 -1.20 -0.92
CA LEU A 91 -7.81 -0.61 -2.25
C LEU A 91 -8.00 -1.69 -3.33
N ILE A 92 -7.23 -2.77 -3.26
CA ILE A 92 -7.35 -3.92 -4.17
C ILE A 92 -8.74 -4.55 -4.01
N ALA A 93 -9.16 -4.84 -2.77
CA ALA A 93 -10.48 -5.41 -2.50
C ALA A 93 -11.58 -4.51 -3.07
N ARG A 94 -11.54 -3.20 -2.79
CA ARG A 94 -12.52 -2.25 -3.32
C ARG A 94 -12.54 -2.23 -4.85
N ALA A 95 -11.37 -2.17 -5.50
CA ALA A 95 -11.29 -2.14 -6.96
C ALA A 95 -11.83 -3.44 -7.61
N GLN A 96 -11.59 -4.60 -7.00
CA GLN A 96 -12.14 -5.87 -7.46
C GLN A 96 -13.66 -5.93 -7.31
N ALA A 97 -14.20 -5.43 -6.19
CA ALA A 97 -15.64 -5.34 -5.94
C ALA A 97 -16.34 -4.42 -6.95
N GLU A 98 -15.75 -3.25 -7.24
CA GLU A 98 -16.28 -2.31 -8.25
C GLU A 98 -16.33 -2.91 -9.66
N GLN A 99 -15.49 -3.91 -9.95
CA GLN A 99 -15.50 -4.66 -11.21
C GLN A 99 -16.40 -5.90 -11.20
N GLY A 100 -17.11 -6.16 -10.10
CA GLY A 100 -18.04 -7.29 -9.96
C GLY A 100 -17.37 -8.64 -9.69
N TYR A 101 -16.10 -8.66 -9.25
CA TYR A 101 -15.43 -9.89 -8.83
C TYR A 101 -15.79 -10.25 -7.38
N ASN A 102 -15.85 -11.56 -7.08
CA ASN A 102 -15.89 -12.04 -5.71
C ASN A 102 -14.56 -11.68 -5.01
N VAL A 103 -14.68 -10.88 -3.96
CA VAL A 103 -13.59 -10.12 -3.34
C VAL A 103 -12.84 -10.97 -2.33
N ASN A 104 -11.65 -11.42 -2.71
CA ASN A 104 -10.60 -11.78 -1.78
C ASN A 104 -9.28 -11.23 -2.32
N PRO A 105 -8.71 -10.18 -1.69
CA PRO A 105 -7.44 -9.60 -2.13
C PRO A 105 -6.23 -10.46 -1.76
N LEU A 106 -6.42 -11.51 -0.96
CA LEU A 106 -5.36 -12.35 -0.41
C LEU A 106 -5.04 -13.51 -1.37
N LEU A 107 -3.76 -13.77 -1.59
CA LEU A 107 -3.28 -14.85 -2.44
C LEU A 107 -3.19 -16.21 -1.72
N THR A 108 -3.06 -16.19 -0.39
CA THR A 108 -2.87 -17.39 0.44
C THR A 108 -4.15 -17.86 1.12
N SER A 109 -5.22 -17.08 1.04
CA SER A 109 -6.53 -17.49 1.53
C SER A 109 -7.13 -18.55 0.60
N ASN A 110 -7.75 -19.56 1.23
CA ASN A 110 -8.50 -20.59 0.52
C ASN A 110 -10.01 -20.30 0.48
N ASN A 111 -10.45 -19.21 1.09
CA ASN A 111 -11.85 -18.88 1.24
C ASN A 111 -12.26 -17.80 0.22
N ALA A 112 -13.29 -18.06 -0.59
CA ALA A 112 -13.82 -17.07 -1.52
C ALA A 112 -14.71 -16.00 -0.83
N THR A 113 -14.46 -15.70 0.45
CA THR A 113 -15.37 -14.93 1.31
C THR A 113 -15.20 -13.42 1.16
N ILE A 114 -16.35 -12.74 1.13
CA ILE A 114 -16.50 -11.27 1.18
C ILE A 114 -15.88 -10.67 2.46
N ASN A 115 -15.70 -11.46 3.52
CA ASN A 115 -15.20 -11.02 4.83
C ASN A 115 -13.73 -11.42 5.09
N TRP A 116 -12.87 -11.19 4.10
CA TRP A 116 -11.44 -11.50 4.18
C TRP A 116 -10.72 -10.77 5.33
N GLU A 117 -11.26 -9.65 5.82
CA GLU A 117 -10.65 -8.87 6.91
C GLU A 117 -10.62 -9.63 8.25
N GLU A 118 -11.61 -10.50 8.48
CA GLU A 118 -11.71 -11.34 9.68
C GLU A 118 -10.96 -12.67 9.54
N GLU A 119 -10.55 -13.02 8.31
CA GLU A 119 -9.83 -14.26 8.08
C GLU A 119 -8.44 -14.20 8.71
N ARG A 120 -8.13 -15.21 9.53
CA ARG A 120 -6.82 -15.34 10.15
C ARG A 120 -5.89 -16.06 9.19
N ILE A 121 -4.86 -15.36 8.74
CA ILE A 121 -3.87 -15.89 7.81
C ILE A 121 -2.46 -15.66 8.32
N ASN A 122 -1.51 -16.29 7.64
CA ASN A 122 -0.10 -16.04 7.82
C ASN A 122 0.32 -14.86 6.93
N TRP A 123 0.46 -13.67 7.53
CA TRP A 123 0.78 -12.45 6.78
C TRP A 123 2.17 -12.48 6.16
N LEU A 124 3.14 -13.18 6.77
CA LEU A 124 4.46 -13.37 6.15
C LEU A 124 4.33 -14.15 4.84
N LYS A 125 3.59 -15.26 4.86
CA LYS A 125 3.34 -16.06 3.65
C LYS A 125 2.54 -15.29 2.61
N GLU A 126 1.59 -14.47 3.02
CA GLU A 126 0.81 -13.63 2.11
C GLU A 126 1.72 -12.64 1.37
N PHE A 127 2.54 -11.87 2.08
CA PHE A 127 3.46 -10.93 1.44
C PHE A 127 4.59 -11.65 0.67
N GLU A 128 5.00 -12.84 1.07
CA GLU A 128 5.90 -13.68 0.26
C GLU A 128 5.25 -14.13 -1.05
N ALA A 129 4.00 -14.58 -1.00
CA ALA A 129 3.24 -14.97 -2.19
C ALA A 129 3.04 -13.77 -3.13
N GLN A 130 2.74 -12.58 -2.58
CA GLN A 130 2.65 -11.34 -3.34
C GLN A 130 3.99 -10.97 -3.96
N ALA A 131 5.10 -11.07 -3.22
CA ALA A 131 6.44 -10.83 -3.76
C ALA A 131 6.69 -11.74 -4.98
N GLU A 132 6.52 -13.05 -4.83
CA GLU A 132 6.76 -14.00 -5.92
C GLU A 132 5.81 -13.78 -7.11
N GLN A 133 4.57 -13.36 -6.88
CA GLN A 133 3.65 -12.96 -7.94
C GLN A 133 4.16 -11.73 -8.71
N GLN A 134 4.60 -10.68 -8.01
CA GLN A 134 5.16 -9.48 -8.64
C GLN A 134 6.42 -9.80 -9.47
N LYS A 135 7.28 -10.68 -8.95
CA LYS A 135 8.46 -11.18 -9.67
C LYS A 135 8.08 -11.92 -10.95
N LYS A 136 7.05 -12.79 -10.91
CA LYS A 136 6.54 -13.50 -12.10
C LYS A 136 6.00 -12.55 -13.17
N PHE A 137 5.40 -11.42 -12.77
CA PHE A 137 4.94 -10.38 -13.69
C PHE A 137 6.06 -9.42 -14.15
N GLY A 138 7.30 -9.62 -13.72
CA GLY A 138 8.42 -8.75 -14.05
C GLY A 138 8.42 -7.41 -13.28
N ASN A 139 7.54 -7.23 -12.29
CA ASN A 139 7.50 -6.05 -11.44
C ASN A 139 8.50 -6.16 -10.28
N MET A 140 9.78 -5.86 -10.55
CA MET A 140 10.85 -5.95 -9.55
C MET A 140 10.73 -4.91 -8.43
N SER A 141 10.11 -3.75 -8.69
CA SER A 141 9.81 -2.76 -7.64
C SER A 141 8.79 -3.32 -6.65
N GLY A 142 7.69 -3.89 -7.16
CA GLY A 142 6.68 -4.56 -6.34
C GLY A 142 7.24 -5.75 -5.55
N TYR A 143 8.12 -6.55 -6.18
CA TYR A 143 8.85 -7.61 -5.48
C TYR A 143 9.66 -7.07 -4.29
N SER A 144 10.42 -6.01 -4.53
CA SER A 144 11.31 -5.42 -3.51
C SER A 144 10.52 -4.82 -2.34
N ILE A 145 9.39 -4.16 -2.62
CA ILE A 145 8.46 -3.65 -1.60
C ILE A 145 7.93 -4.80 -0.75
N ASN A 146 7.37 -5.85 -1.36
CA ASN A 146 6.82 -6.98 -0.60
C ASN A 146 7.89 -7.72 0.21
N LYS A 147 9.10 -7.91 -0.32
CA LYS A 147 10.22 -8.47 0.48
C LYS A 147 10.61 -7.57 1.65
N LYS A 148 10.53 -6.25 1.49
CA LYS A 148 10.75 -5.31 2.60
C LYS A 148 9.68 -5.46 3.67
N LEU A 149 8.41 -5.62 3.29
CA LEU A 149 7.31 -5.86 4.24
C LEU A 149 7.50 -7.18 5.01
N VAL A 150 7.90 -8.25 4.32
CA VAL A 150 8.27 -9.53 4.96
C VAL A 150 9.37 -9.34 5.99
N ASN A 151 10.40 -8.55 5.68
CA ASN A 151 11.49 -8.27 6.63
C ASN A 151 11.04 -7.41 7.82
N ILE A 152 10.08 -6.51 7.63
CA ILE A 152 9.50 -5.69 8.71
C ILE A 152 8.70 -6.58 9.65
N LEU A 153 7.75 -7.35 9.10
CA LEU A 153 6.88 -8.22 9.88
C LEU A 153 7.63 -9.40 10.50
N GLY A 154 8.72 -9.85 9.87
CA GLY A 154 9.56 -10.93 10.38
C GLY A 154 10.28 -10.58 11.69
N LYS A 155 10.30 -9.31 12.10
CA LYS A 155 10.80 -8.90 13.43
C LYS A 155 9.82 -9.22 14.57
N LEU A 156 8.59 -9.63 14.25
CA LEU A 156 7.58 -10.06 15.21
C LEU A 156 7.66 -11.57 15.53
N LEU A 157 8.64 -12.28 14.95
CA LEU A 157 8.90 -13.70 15.17
C LEU A 157 10.00 -13.95 16.20
#